data_AF-A0A371AQY7-F1
#
_entry.id   AF-A0A371AQY7-F1
#
_cell.length_a   1.000
_cell.length_b   1.000
_cell.length_c   1.000
_cell.angle_alpha   90.00
_cell.angle_beta   90.00
_cell.angle_gamma   90.00
#
_symmetry.space_group_name_H-M   'P 1'
#
loop_
_entity.id
_entity.type
_entity.pdbx_description
1 polymer ?
#
loop_
_entity_poly.entity_id
_entity_poly.type
_entity_poly.pdbx_seq_one_letter_code
_entity_poly.pdbx_strand_id
1 'polypeptide(L)' 'MWTYEKILEYPVKIKNPNPAMATNIISQYGGPDGELGAAVRYLSQRFTMITPEAIATLNDIGTEELAHK' A
#
# COMPACT_ATOMS: atom_id res chain seq x y z
N MET A 1 3.71 -16.79 -0.07
CA MET A 1 5.08 -16.37 0.24
C MET A 1 5.32 -15.06 -0.48
N TRP A 2 6.03 -14.10 0.12
CA TRP A 2 6.26 -12.78 -0.47
C TRP A 2 7.53 -12.78 -1.32
N THR A 3 7.49 -12.02 -2.42
CA THR A 3 8.65 -11.70 -3.26
C THR A 3 8.68 -10.20 -3.46
N TYR A 4 9.87 -9.60 -3.42
CA TYR A 4 10.05 -8.18 -3.66
C TYR A 4 10.90 -8.00 -4.92
N GLU A 5 10.37 -7.22 -5.85
CA GLU A 5 11.11 -6.76 -7.02
C GLU A 5 11.42 -5.28 -6.86
N LYS A 6 12.65 -4.87 -7.18
CA LYS A 6 13.09 -3.47 -7.07
C LYS A 6 12.64 -2.66 -8.29
N ILE A 7 11.33 -2.69 -8.55
CA ILE A 7 10.63 -1.95 -9.59
C ILE A 7 9.40 -1.28 -8.97
N LEU A 8 9.04 -0.10 -9.46
CA LEU A 8 7.80 0.55 -9.06
C LEU A 8 6.65 0.00 -9.90
N GLU A 9 5.49 -0.18 -9.28
CA GLU A 9 4.25 -0.55 -9.98
C GLU A 9 3.88 0.48 -11.05
N TYR A 10 4.11 1.76 -10.74
CA TYR A 10 3.95 2.85 -11.69
C TYR A 10 5.19 3.77 -11.72
N PRO A 11 5.69 4.17 -12.91
CA PRO A 11 6.89 4.98 -13.02
C PRO A 11 6.67 6.40 -12.48
N VAL A 12 7.49 6.79 -11.51
CA VAL A 12 7.49 8.14 -10.94
C VAL A 12 8.36 9.09 -11.77
N LYS A 13 7.86 10.31 -12.04
CA LYS A 13 8.55 11.34 -12.84
C LYS A 13 8.60 12.68 -12.08
N ILE A 14 9.59 12.85 -11.21
CA ILE A 14 9.81 14.10 -10.46
C ILE A 14 10.91 14.92 -11.16
N LYS A 15 10.60 16.17 -11.51
CA LYS A 15 11.56 17.07 -12.19
C LYS A 15 12.36 17.94 -11.23
N ASN A 16 11.75 18.38 -10.11
CA ASN A 16 12.35 19.28 -9.15
C ASN A 16 11.95 18.87 -7.72
N PRO A 17 12.83 19.04 -6.72
CA PRO A 17 12.46 18.88 -5.31
C PRO A 17 11.38 19.89 -4.89
N ASN A 18 10.38 19.41 -4.13
CA ASN A 18 9.36 20.27 -3.53
C ASN A 18 9.05 19.79 -2.09
N PRO A 19 9.71 20.37 -1.08
CA PRO A 19 9.52 19.96 0.32
C PRO A 19 8.09 20.14 0.82
N ALA A 20 7.39 21.19 0.40
CA ALA A 20 6.01 21.44 0.82
C ALA A 20 5.06 20.34 0.30
N MET A 21 5.25 19.89 -0.94
CA MET A 21 4.50 18.76 -1.50
C MET A 21 4.87 17.45 -0.80
N ALA A 22 6.14 17.22 -0.49
CA ALA A 22 6.57 16.04 0.27
C ALA A 22 5.91 15.97 1.66
N THR A 23 5.75 17.10 2.35
CA THR A 23 5.00 17.18 3.63
C THR A 23 3.55 16.75 3.49
N ASN A 24 2.91 17.00 2.34
CA ASN A 24 1.55 16.51 2.12
C ASN A 24 1.54 15.02 1.77
N ILE A 25 2.47 14.56 0.93
CA ILE A 25 2.59 13.15 0.51
C ILE A 25 2.86 12.23 1.71
N ILE A 26 3.63 12.66 2.71
CA ILE A 26 3.92 11.84 3.89
C ILE A 26 2.65 11.44 4.67
N SER A 27 1.57 12.23 4.56
CA SER A 27 0.27 11.87 5.14
C SER A 27 -0.34 10.62 4.50
N GLN A 28 -0.11 10.40 3.20
CA GLN A 28 -0.52 9.18 2.51
C GLN A 28 0.43 8.01 2.84
N TYR A 29 1.70 8.27 3.12
CA TYR A 29 2.64 7.21 3.50
C TYR A 29 2.33 6.62 4.89
N GLY A 30 2.14 7.48 5.90
CA GLY A 30 2.06 7.06 7.30
C GLY A 30 0.98 7.75 8.14
N GLY A 31 0.09 8.52 7.52
CA GLY A 31 -1.06 9.10 8.20
C GLY A 31 -2.13 8.07 8.55
N PRO A 32 -3.18 8.48 9.29
CA PRO A 32 -4.24 7.58 9.76
C PRO A 32 -5.00 6.89 8.61
N ASP A 33 -5.15 7.59 7.48
CA ASP A 33 -5.78 7.09 6.26
C ASP A 33 -4.75 6.80 5.16
N GLY A 34 -3.49 6.56 5.54
CA GLY A 34 -2.41 6.28 4.60
C GLY A 34 -2.32 4.81 4.15
N GLU A 35 -1.56 4.58 3.08
CA GLU A 35 -1.40 3.31 2.38
C GLU A 35 -0.81 2.21 3.27
N LEU A 36 0.13 2.57 4.16
CA LEU A 36 0.65 1.61 5.15
C LEU A 36 -0.47 1.08 6.06
N GLY A 37 -1.37 1.95 6.49
CA GLY A 37 -2.52 1.59 7.31
C GLY A 37 -3.50 0.69 6.54
N ALA A 38 -3.78 1.03 5.28
CA ALA A 38 -4.62 0.24 4.39
C ALA A 38 -4.04 -1.17 4.17
N ALA A 39 -2.77 -1.27 3.75
CA ALA A 39 -2.07 -2.53 3.50
C ALA A 39 -2.11 -3.47 4.71
N VAL A 40 -1.72 -2.97 5.89
CA VAL A 40 -1.68 -3.79 7.11
C VAL A 40 -3.10 -4.21 7.52
N ARG A 41 -4.10 -3.35 7.33
CA ARG A 41 -5.50 -3.65 7.64
C ARG A 41 -6.02 -4.80 6.78
N TYR A 42 -5.90 -4.74 5.46
CA TYR A 42 -6.38 -5.78 4.56
C TYR A 42 -5.64 -7.10 4.78
N LEU A 43 -4.31 -7.05 4.92
CA LEU A 43 -3.49 -8.23 5.19
C LEU A 43 -3.76 -8.86 6.57
N SER A 44 -4.22 -8.08 7.54
CA SER A 44 -4.63 -8.60 8.84
C SER A 44 -6.03 -9.22 8.78
N GLN A 45 -6.96 -8.57 8.08
CA GLN A 45 -8.35 -9.03 7.93
C GLN A 45 -8.45 -10.40 7.23
N ARG A 46 -7.55 -10.71 6.29
CA ARG A 46 -7.57 -12.00 5.57
C ARG A 46 -7.47 -13.22 6.50
N PHE A 47 -6.83 -13.09 7.67
CA PHE A 47 -6.64 -14.21 8.60
C PHE A 47 -7.92 -14.62 9.34
N THR A 48 -8.90 -13.72 9.43
CA THR A 48 -10.17 -13.96 10.13
C THR A 48 -11.37 -14.02 9.18
N MET A 49 -11.16 -13.84 7.87
CA MET A 49 -12.24 -13.96 6.90
C MET A 49 -12.72 -15.39 6.73
N ILE A 50 -14.00 -15.50 6.40
CA ILE A 50 -14.74 -16.75 6.35
C ILE A 50 -14.74 -17.32 4.92
N THR A 51 -14.95 -16.46 3.92
CA THR A 51 -15.09 -16.91 2.53
C THR A 51 -13.73 -16.92 1.83
N PRO A 52 -13.39 -18.00 1.10
CA PRO A 52 -12.15 -18.07 0.33
C PRO A 52 -11.96 -16.89 -0.63
N GLU A 53 -13.05 -16.42 -1.25
CA GLU A 53 -13.03 -15.29 -2.18
C GLU A 53 -12.64 -14.00 -1.47
N ALA A 54 -13.16 -13.73 -0.27
CA ALA A 54 -12.80 -12.53 0.48
C ALA A 54 -11.35 -12.58 0.97
N ILE A 55 -10.86 -13.77 1.38
CA ILE A 55 -9.45 -13.97 1.75
C ILE A 55 -8.54 -13.63 0.57
N ALA A 56 -8.88 -14.11 -0.64
CA ALA A 56 -8.15 -13.82 -1.86
C ALA A 56 -8.17 -12.33 -2.19
N THR A 57 -9.36 -11.70 -2.20
CA THR A 57 -9.50 -10.27 -2.49
C THR A 57 -8.71 -9.40 -1.50
N LEU A 58 -8.76 -9.69 -0.20
CA LEU A 58 -7.98 -8.94 0.81
C LEU A 58 -6.48 -9.16 0.66
N ASN A 59 -6.06 -10.35 0.21
CA ASN A 59 -4.67 -10.63 -0.08
C ASN A 59 -4.18 -9.84 -1.30
N ASP A 60 -4.99 -9.75 -2.34
CA ASP A 60 -4.66 -9.04 -3.57
C ASP A 60 -4.57 -7.54 -3.32
N ILE A 61 -5.62 -6.95 -2.74
CA ILE A 61 -5.64 -5.51 -2.38
C ILE A 61 -4.52 -5.20 -1.40
N GLY A 62 -4.36 -5.99 -0.33
CA GLY A 62 -3.31 -5.76 0.66
C GLY A 62 -1.89 -5.87 0.10
N THR A 63 -1.70 -6.59 -1.02
CA THR A 63 -0.42 -6.66 -1.76
C THR A 63 -0.22 -5.41 -2.61
N GLU A 64 -1.26 -4.94 -3.30
CA GLU A 64 -1.25 -3.69 -4.08
C GLU A 64 -0.92 -2.48 -3.19
N GLU A 65 -1.57 -2.35 -2.03
CA GLU A 65 -1.31 -1.24 -1.11
C GLU A 65 0.13 -1.23 -0.55
N LEU A 66 0.83 -2.37 -0.56
CA LEU A 66 2.26 -2.40 -0.20
C LEU A 66 3.16 -1.80 -1.28
N ALA A 67 2.69 -1.71 -2.53
CA ALA A 67 3.36 -1.04 -3.64
C ALA A 67 3.02 0.46 -3.74
N HIS A 68 1.92 0.89 -3.11
CA HIS A 68 1.49 2.30 -3.06
C HIS A 68 2.26 3.17 -2.05
N LYS A 69 2.91 2.57 -1.04
CA LYS A 69 3.71 3.30 -0.03
C LYS A 69 5.14 3.56 -0.47
#